data_AF-A0A956U770-F1
#
_entry.id   AF-A0A956U770-F1
#
_cell.length_a   1.000
_cell.length_b   1.000
_cell.length_c   1.000
_cell.angle_alpha   90.00
_cell.angle_beta   90.00
_cell.angle_gamma   90.00
#
_symmetry.space_group_name_H-M   'P 1'
#
loop_
_entity.id
_entity.type
_entity.pdbx_description
1 polymer ?
#
loop_
_entity_poly.entity_id
_entity_poly.type
_entity_poly.pdbx_seq_one_letter_code
_entity_poly.pdbx_strand_id
1 'polypeptide(L)'
;MKVKVRAGAKPILKKRGRSEKGASIALAAAFFFVCVLLIYFGFNMSVLMGGSRQVRNAVDAAVLNVAKRQIETKVKSNNAFADVADSTGNIGISNINRVWGKALLVNANAEEIQKAGLANGSTMGNAATSYQMAKQLNDGLAEKLTDPIRLNMYFRHTSNKRGAPLLGESAKLDKAKDTQYQTAMVGRGDESNIKYKADQFPAGASVCGLKFNGQTYLQGYQSLMMNGKPFMFTTFHAAEMPHLISDTVFQQSKPTVTPVGDFSNPIPNAWHASGVVYGEKGNLRASASAVANPQRQFDLAIPYGYVKITITNVSKWYVEGKFIKDWPYASEPGQKKLGLPGAKLSDGKQFDGWANLGNEYNQPSLLAFMDMTPSSKEEVYDKMTQRLKQVDSKFTKQNLKKLLDKVSLTSGAEAYYIFPVYKSADNTDPSLTVAPDIGKLPGWLKKLHDADLDGGYTPVVNEKALLGEPNTCWGFAEVPPDPTGGTKFTGKIDWAPGTGFNQCLGVVKMARETKINFVPPGGNPFSGI
;
A
#
# COMPACT_ATOMS: atom_id res chain seq x y z
N MET A 1 -66.87 99.49 76.53
CA MET A 1 -66.41 100.66 75.74
C MET A 1 -65.13 100.31 74.97
N LYS A 2 -65.25 99.72 73.78
CA LYS A 2 -64.46 99.97 72.56
C LYS A 2 -64.95 99.00 71.48
N VAL A 3 -65.42 99.61 70.40
CA VAL A 3 -66.10 99.08 69.22
C VAL A 3 -65.05 98.62 68.20
N LYS A 4 -65.30 97.54 67.42
CA LYS A 4 -65.60 97.59 65.96
C LYS A 4 -65.36 96.25 65.23
N VAL A 5 -66.49 95.68 64.78
CA VAL A 5 -66.81 94.92 63.56
C VAL A 5 -65.68 94.65 62.53
N ARG A 6 -65.62 93.40 62.02
CA ARG A 6 -65.46 93.10 60.58
C ARG A 6 -66.01 91.71 60.21
N ALA A 7 -66.97 91.70 59.29
CA ALA A 7 -67.50 90.52 58.61
C ALA A 7 -66.55 90.07 57.47
N GLY A 8 -66.47 88.77 57.21
CA GLY A 8 -65.63 88.20 56.15
C GLY A 8 -66.14 86.85 55.62
N ALA A 9 -66.69 86.91 54.41
CA ALA A 9 -67.00 85.91 53.38
C ALA A 9 -66.74 84.39 53.60
N LYS A 10 -67.73 83.57 53.22
CA LYS A 10 -67.62 82.12 52.95
C LYS A 10 -66.85 81.86 51.64
N PRO A 11 -65.90 80.91 51.59
CA PRO A 11 -65.27 80.50 50.34
C PRO A 11 -66.11 79.43 49.61
N ILE A 12 -66.37 79.70 48.32
CA ILE A 12 -66.95 78.76 47.35
C ILE A 12 -65.84 77.78 46.89
N LEU A 13 -66.02 76.49 47.16
CA LEU A 13 -65.15 75.41 46.68
C LEU A 13 -65.34 75.21 45.16
N LYS A 14 -64.42 75.73 44.35
CA LYS A 14 -64.26 75.37 42.93
C LYS A 14 -63.70 73.94 42.83
N LYS A 15 -64.53 72.96 42.48
CA LYS A 15 -64.06 71.63 42.01
C LYS A 15 -63.26 71.82 40.72
N ARG A 16 -61.93 71.62 40.79
CA ARG A 16 -61.06 71.47 39.62
C ARG A 16 -61.43 70.17 38.90
N GLY A 17 -62.08 70.27 37.73
CA GLY A 17 -62.17 69.14 36.80
C GLY A 17 -60.77 68.74 36.36
N ARG A 18 -60.28 67.59 36.83
CA ARG A 18 -59.08 66.95 36.28
C ARG A 18 -59.42 66.53 34.85
N SER A 19 -58.65 67.00 33.87
CA SER A 19 -58.91 66.70 32.46
C SER A 19 -58.53 65.25 32.14
N GLU A 20 -59.51 64.42 31.79
CA GLU A 20 -59.31 63.03 31.33
C GLU A 20 -58.39 62.94 30.10
N LYS A 21 -58.26 64.02 29.32
CA LYS A 21 -57.37 64.11 28.15
C LYS A 21 -55.87 64.01 28.49
N GLY A 22 -55.45 64.39 29.70
CA GLY A 22 -54.04 64.31 30.12
C GLY A 22 -53.60 62.91 30.53
N ALA A 23 -54.51 62.14 31.13
CA ALA A 23 -54.27 60.76 31.55
C ALA A 23 -54.17 59.81 30.33
N SER A 24 -55.00 60.02 29.30
CA SER A 24 -54.95 59.25 28.05
C SER A 24 -53.67 59.50 27.23
N ILE A 25 -53.14 60.73 27.23
CA ILE A 25 -51.87 61.06 26.55
C ILE A 25 -50.68 60.42 27.28
N ALA A 26 -50.68 60.43 28.61
CA ALA A 26 -49.63 59.78 29.40
C ALA A 26 -49.62 58.25 29.19
N LEU A 27 -50.79 57.62 29.11
CA LEU A 27 -50.92 56.18 28.82
C LEU A 27 -50.44 55.85 27.40
N ALA A 28 -50.83 56.64 26.39
CA ALA A 28 -50.40 56.45 25.02
C ALA A 28 -48.88 56.63 24.86
N ALA A 29 -48.28 57.62 25.55
CA ALA A 29 -46.84 57.82 25.58
C ALA A 29 -46.10 56.65 26.26
N ALA A 30 -46.65 56.11 27.35
CA ALA A 30 -46.09 54.93 28.02
C ALA A 30 -46.16 53.68 27.12
N PHE A 31 -47.28 53.44 26.44
CA PHE A 31 -47.40 52.35 25.47
C PHE A 31 -46.45 52.51 24.29
N PHE A 32 -46.31 53.72 23.75
CA PHE A 32 -45.35 54.02 22.69
C PHE A 32 -43.91 53.72 23.16
N PHE A 33 -43.55 54.12 24.37
CA PHE A 33 -42.23 53.84 24.94
C PHE A 33 -41.98 52.34 25.13
N VAL A 34 -42.98 51.60 25.62
CA VAL A 34 -42.92 50.14 25.73
C VAL A 34 -42.80 49.48 24.36
N CYS A 35 -43.54 49.93 23.34
CA CYS A 35 -43.42 49.44 21.98
C CYS A 35 -42.02 49.70 21.39
N VAL A 36 -41.45 50.90 21.60
CA VAL A 36 -40.09 51.23 21.17
C VAL A 36 -39.06 50.32 21.85
N LEU A 37 -39.21 50.06 23.16
CA LEU A 37 -38.35 49.13 23.89
C LEU A 37 -38.47 47.69 23.37
N LEU A 38 -39.68 47.22 23.05
CA LEU A 38 -39.90 45.89 22.49
C LEU A 38 -39.31 45.75 21.09
N ILE A 39 -39.45 46.77 20.23
CA ILE A 39 -38.82 46.81 18.91
C ILE A 39 -37.30 46.81 19.04
N TYR A 40 -36.74 47.62 19.96
CA TYR A 40 -35.31 47.65 20.23
C TYR A 40 -34.78 46.29 20.72
N PHE A 41 -35.49 45.63 21.64
CA PHE A 41 -35.12 44.30 22.12
C PHE A 41 -35.23 43.24 21.01
N GLY A 42 -36.34 43.24 20.28
CA GLY A 42 -36.56 42.34 19.13
C GLY A 42 -35.48 42.49 18.07
N PHE A 43 -35.12 43.73 17.71
CA PHE A 43 -34.04 44.02 16.77
C PHE A 43 -32.68 43.49 17.27
N ASN A 44 -32.31 43.74 18.54
CA ASN A 44 -31.06 43.22 19.09
C ASN A 44 -31.02 41.68 19.11
N MET A 45 -32.14 41.03 19.42
CA MET A 45 -32.27 39.57 19.35
C MET A 45 -32.14 39.05 17.91
N SER A 46 -32.77 39.69 16.93
CA SER A 46 -32.63 39.32 15.52
C SER A 46 -31.20 39.47 15.01
N VAL A 47 -30.50 40.55 15.41
CA VAL A 47 -29.09 40.77 15.07
C VAL A 47 -28.20 39.69 15.69
N LEU A 48 -28.43 39.32 16.95
CA LEU A 48 -27.67 38.27 17.64
C LEU A 48 -27.92 36.88 17.04
N MET A 49 -29.18 36.56 16.69
CA MET A 49 -29.51 35.29 16.02
C MET A 49 -28.94 35.22 14.59
N GLY A 50 -29.00 36.32 13.84
CA GLY A 50 -28.40 36.42 12.52
C GLY A 50 -26.87 36.30 12.56
N GLY A 51 -26.23 37.01 13.51
CA GLY A 51 -24.81 36.89 13.78
C GLY A 51 -24.41 35.48 14.19
N SER A 52 -25.19 34.80 15.02
CA SER A 52 -24.94 33.40 15.41
C SER A 52 -24.90 32.45 14.21
N ARG A 53 -25.82 32.61 13.24
CA ARG A 53 -25.80 31.82 11.99
C ARG A 53 -24.54 32.10 11.17
N GLN A 54 -24.11 33.36 11.09
CA GLN A 54 -22.87 33.73 10.39
C GLN A 54 -21.65 33.10 11.05
N VAL A 55 -21.57 33.11 12.39
CA VAL A 55 -20.48 32.47 13.14
C VAL A 55 -20.45 30.97 12.89
N ARG A 56 -21.60 30.27 12.95
CA ARG A 56 -21.68 28.83 12.66
C ARG A 56 -21.18 28.51 11.25
N ASN A 57 -21.71 29.18 10.23
CA ASN A 57 -21.31 28.98 8.85
C ASN A 57 -19.81 29.27 8.59
N ALA A 58 -19.23 30.20 9.34
CA ALA A 58 -17.81 30.54 9.24
C ALA A 58 -16.94 29.49 9.95
N VAL A 59 -17.35 28.98 11.11
CA VAL A 59 -16.68 27.88 11.81
C VAL A 59 -16.76 26.58 11.00
N ASP A 60 -17.93 26.24 10.45
CA ASP A 60 -18.14 25.11 9.56
C ASP A 60 -17.15 25.13 8.39
N ALA A 61 -17.08 26.26 7.68
CA ALA A 61 -16.16 26.40 6.56
C ALA A 61 -14.69 26.33 7.00
N ALA A 62 -14.35 26.87 8.17
CA ALA A 62 -12.99 26.82 8.70
C ALA A 62 -12.57 25.39 9.08
N VAL A 63 -13.43 24.62 9.75
CA VAL A 63 -13.17 23.21 10.10
C VAL A 63 -13.15 22.33 8.86
N LEU A 64 -14.05 22.56 7.90
CA LEU A 64 -14.01 21.88 6.62
C LEU A 64 -12.70 22.17 5.86
N ASN A 65 -12.20 23.40 5.93
CA ASN A 65 -10.91 23.74 5.35
C ASN A 65 -9.75 23.04 6.07
N VAL A 66 -9.82 22.88 7.39
CA VAL A 66 -8.86 22.04 8.13
C VAL A 66 -8.84 20.64 7.52
N ALA A 67 -9.97 19.96 7.45
CA ALA A 67 -10.06 18.60 6.90
C ALA A 67 -9.53 18.51 5.45
N LYS A 68 -9.93 19.44 4.57
CA LYS A 68 -9.46 19.48 3.17
C LYS A 68 -7.95 19.65 3.06
N ARG A 69 -7.35 20.51 3.88
CA ARG A 69 -5.92 20.82 3.78
C ARG A 69 -5.03 19.81 4.51
N GLN A 70 -5.57 18.91 5.33
CA GLN A 70 -4.78 17.83 5.92
C GLN A 70 -4.17 16.88 4.88
N ILE A 71 -4.73 16.82 3.67
CA ILE A 71 -4.15 16.08 2.54
C ILE A 71 -2.79 16.67 2.12
N GLU A 72 -2.54 17.95 2.39
CA GLU A 72 -1.26 18.63 2.15
C GLU A 72 -0.20 18.26 3.22
N THR A 73 -0.60 17.73 4.37
CA THR A 73 0.31 17.32 5.45
C THR A 73 1.03 16.03 5.08
N LYS A 74 2.36 16.08 5.06
CA LYS A 74 3.20 14.95 4.63
C LYS A 74 4.46 14.75 5.46
N VAL A 75 4.99 13.53 5.42
CA VAL A 75 6.31 13.12 5.93
C VAL A 75 7.17 12.59 4.80
N LYS A 76 8.49 12.69 4.94
CA LYS A 76 9.42 12.14 3.94
C LYS A 76 9.37 10.62 3.99
N SER A 77 9.30 9.95 2.84
CA SER A 77 9.41 8.48 2.80
C SER A 77 10.83 8.03 3.16
N ASN A 78 10.96 6.85 3.76
CA ASN A 78 12.23 6.15 3.82
C ASN A 78 12.49 5.37 2.52
N ASN A 79 13.69 4.80 2.36
CA ASN A 79 14.06 4.08 1.12
C ASN A 79 13.18 2.84 0.86
N ALA A 80 12.73 2.15 1.91
CA ALA A 80 11.91 0.93 1.77
C ALA A 80 10.48 1.20 1.28
N PHE A 81 9.98 2.43 1.46
CA PHE A 81 8.63 2.84 1.06
C PHE A 81 8.63 4.01 0.06
N ALA A 82 9.76 4.31 -0.56
CA ALA A 82 9.86 5.35 -1.60
C ALA A 82 8.99 5.03 -2.83
N ASP A 83 8.72 3.76 -3.06
CA ASP A 83 7.94 3.22 -4.16
C ASP A 83 6.42 3.36 -3.99
N VAL A 84 5.94 3.54 -2.76
CA VAL A 84 4.54 3.86 -2.43
C VAL A 84 4.33 5.34 -2.10
N ALA A 85 5.40 6.14 -2.20
CA ALA A 85 5.35 7.58 -2.03
C ALA A 85 4.60 8.28 -3.17
N ASP A 86 4.23 9.53 -2.94
CA ASP A 86 3.74 10.38 -4.02
C ASP A 86 4.88 10.81 -4.97
N SER A 87 4.54 11.53 -6.03
CA SER A 87 5.52 12.04 -7.01
C SER A 87 6.59 12.98 -6.41
N THR A 88 6.41 13.43 -5.17
CA THR A 88 7.38 14.26 -4.43
C THR A 88 8.23 13.46 -3.45
N GLY A 89 8.05 12.14 -3.41
CA GLY A 89 8.73 11.23 -2.49
C GLY A 89 8.30 11.44 -1.04
N ASN A 90 7.01 11.74 -0.82
CA ASN A 90 6.43 11.96 0.50
C ASN A 90 5.21 11.05 0.74
N ILE A 91 4.91 10.82 2.02
CA ILE A 91 3.75 10.07 2.52
C ILE A 91 2.81 11.03 3.25
N GLY A 92 1.54 10.98 2.91
CA GLY A 92 0.46 11.68 3.61
C GLY A 92 -0.79 10.80 3.71
N ILE A 93 -1.90 11.39 4.13
CA ILE A 93 -3.20 10.70 4.27
C ILE A 93 -3.60 9.99 2.97
N SER A 94 -3.23 10.55 1.81
CA SER A 94 -3.56 9.98 0.50
C SER A 94 -2.99 8.58 0.27
N ASN A 95 -1.76 8.32 0.71
CA ASN A 95 -1.02 7.09 0.37
C ASN A 95 -0.52 6.31 1.58
N ILE A 96 -0.85 6.71 2.82
CA ILE A 96 -0.45 5.98 4.03
C ILE A 96 -0.95 4.52 4.03
N ASN A 97 -2.15 4.27 3.51
CA ASN A 97 -2.66 2.91 3.41
C ASN A 97 -1.87 2.04 2.42
N ARG A 98 -1.15 2.63 1.44
CA ARG A 98 -0.23 1.89 0.57
C ARG A 98 1.01 1.42 1.34
N VAL A 99 1.50 2.22 2.28
CA VAL A 99 2.60 1.85 3.19
C VAL A 99 2.19 0.63 4.01
N TRP A 100 1.03 0.70 4.67
CA TRP A 100 0.49 -0.43 5.43
C TRP A 100 0.19 -1.64 4.55
N GLY A 101 -0.33 -1.45 3.33
CA GLY A 101 -0.63 -2.53 2.39
C GLY A 101 0.62 -3.28 1.93
N LYS A 102 1.69 -2.55 1.58
CA LYS A 102 2.99 -3.16 1.25
C LYS A 102 3.56 -3.93 2.44
N ALA A 103 3.59 -3.32 3.62
CA ALA A 103 4.09 -3.97 4.83
C ALA A 103 3.29 -5.23 5.21
N LEU A 104 1.97 -5.20 4.98
CA LEU A 104 1.07 -6.32 5.18
C LEU A 104 1.42 -7.49 4.26
N LEU A 105 1.60 -7.23 2.96
CA LEU A 105 2.01 -8.28 2.01
C LEU A 105 3.39 -8.86 2.35
N VAL A 106 4.35 -8.01 2.76
CA VAL A 106 5.67 -8.48 3.21
C VAL A 106 5.56 -9.41 4.41
N ASN A 107 4.71 -9.07 5.39
CA ASN A 107 4.50 -9.91 6.57
C ASN A 107 3.70 -11.18 6.26
N ALA A 108 2.71 -11.11 5.36
CA ALA A 108 1.99 -12.29 4.88
C ALA A 108 2.93 -13.28 4.17
N ASN A 109 3.86 -12.77 3.37
CA ASN A 109 4.88 -13.58 2.73
C ASN A 109 5.81 -14.22 3.75
N ALA A 110 6.29 -13.47 4.75
CA ALA A 110 7.15 -14.01 5.80
C ALA A 110 6.45 -15.11 6.62
N GLU A 111 5.17 -14.94 6.93
CA GLU A 111 4.38 -15.94 7.65
C GLU A 111 4.24 -17.24 6.84
N GLU A 112 4.02 -17.15 5.53
CA GLU A 112 3.99 -18.33 4.66
C GLU A 112 5.36 -19.03 4.61
N ILE A 113 6.45 -18.27 4.45
CA ILE A 113 7.81 -18.82 4.46
C ILE A 113 8.11 -19.54 5.78
N GLN A 114 7.68 -18.95 6.90
CA GLN A 114 7.84 -19.54 8.22
C GLN A 114 7.02 -20.83 8.36
N LYS A 115 5.74 -20.82 7.96
CA LYS A 115 4.85 -22.00 7.99
C LYS A 115 5.35 -23.13 7.10
N ALA A 116 5.99 -22.80 5.98
CA ALA A 116 6.60 -23.76 5.07
C ALA A 116 7.92 -24.35 5.59
N GLY A 117 8.45 -23.87 6.73
CA GLY A 117 9.75 -24.30 7.25
C GLY A 117 10.94 -23.81 6.44
N LEU A 118 10.76 -22.73 5.65
CA LEU A 118 11.76 -22.19 4.73
C LEU A 118 12.39 -20.88 5.21
N ALA A 119 12.03 -20.43 6.41
CA ALA A 119 12.58 -19.22 6.98
C ALA A 119 14.08 -19.38 7.25
N ASN A 120 14.85 -18.35 6.89
CA ASN A 120 16.26 -18.22 7.21
C ASN A 120 16.47 -17.06 8.20
N GLY A 121 17.73 -16.70 8.48
CA GLY A 121 18.05 -15.64 9.44
C GLY A 121 17.48 -14.26 9.09
N SER A 122 17.14 -14.02 7.82
CA SER A 122 16.69 -12.72 7.32
C SER A 122 15.16 -12.59 7.24
N THR A 123 14.41 -13.69 7.09
CA THR A 123 12.96 -13.66 6.83
C THR A 123 12.18 -12.82 7.86
N MET A 124 12.34 -13.15 9.14
CA MET A 124 11.61 -12.50 10.23
C MET A 124 12.16 -11.12 10.54
N GLY A 125 13.48 -10.93 10.37
CA GLY A 125 14.13 -9.63 10.51
C GLY A 125 13.61 -8.62 9.49
N ASN A 126 13.49 -9.02 8.23
CA ASN A 126 12.97 -8.19 7.15
C ASN A 126 11.49 -7.86 7.32
N ALA A 127 10.67 -8.84 7.74
CA ALA A 127 9.26 -8.63 8.04
C ALA A 127 9.04 -7.65 9.21
N ALA A 128 9.80 -7.83 10.29
CA ALA A 128 9.79 -6.95 11.45
C ALA A 128 10.27 -5.53 11.09
N THR A 129 11.33 -5.42 10.28
CA THR A 129 11.87 -4.14 9.82
C THR A 129 10.87 -3.40 8.95
N SER A 130 10.22 -4.09 8.01
CA SER A 130 9.14 -3.52 7.18
C SER A 130 8.01 -2.95 8.03
N TYR A 131 7.57 -3.71 9.04
CA TYR A 131 6.55 -3.27 9.98
C TYR A 131 6.97 -2.03 10.78
N GLN A 132 8.18 -2.03 11.35
CA GLN A 132 8.68 -0.88 12.13
C GLN A 132 8.84 0.37 11.28
N MET A 133 9.34 0.24 10.05
CA MET A 133 9.46 1.35 9.11
C MET A 133 8.08 1.93 8.71
N ALA A 134 7.07 1.07 8.51
CA ALA A 134 5.69 1.52 8.27
C ALA A 134 5.12 2.24 9.49
N LYS A 135 5.33 1.68 10.68
CA LYS A 135 4.92 2.29 11.96
C LYS A 135 5.56 3.68 12.17
N GLN A 136 6.85 3.83 11.91
CA GLN A 136 7.54 5.12 12.04
C GLN A 136 6.96 6.19 11.11
N LEU A 137 6.67 5.85 9.85
CA LEU A 137 6.03 6.76 8.90
C LEU A 137 4.62 7.14 9.35
N ASN A 138 3.86 6.18 9.86
CA ASN A 138 2.54 6.38 10.42
C ASN A 138 2.57 7.31 11.64
N ASP A 139 3.45 7.04 12.61
CA ASP A 139 3.58 7.82 13.84
C ASP A 139 3.99 9.26 13.55
N GLY A 140 5.00 9.45 12.68
CA GLY A 140 5.44 10.78 12.27
C GLY A 140 4.37 11.55 11.48
N LEU A 141 3.52 10.85 10.71
CA LEU A 141 2.38 11.47 10.05
C LEU A 141 1.28 11.83 11.06
N ALA A 142 0.94 10.92 11.98
CA ALA A 142 -0.06 11.14 13.02
C ALA A 142 0.28 12.40 13.85
N GLU A 143 1.53 12.51 14.30
CA GLU A 143 2.03 13.68 15.03
C GLU A 143 1.79 14.98 14.25
N LYS A 144 2.16 15.00 12.96
CA LYS A 144 1.96 16.13 12.06
C LYS A 144 0.49 16.47 11.79
N LEU A 145 -0.40 15.49 11.79
CA LEU A 145 -1.84 15.68 11.60
C LEU A 145 -2.54 16.24 12.83
N THR A 146 -1.92 16.07 14.01
CA THR A 146 -2.41 16.58 15.30
C THR A 146 -1.75 17.89 15.74
N ASP A 147 -0.77 18.41 14.98
CA ASP A 147 -0.05 19.66 15.30
C ASP A 147 -1.01 20.86 15.40
N PRO A 148 -1.20 21.44 16.61
CA PRO A 148 -2.11 22.56 16.82
C PRO A 148 -1.74 23.82 16.03
N ILE A 149 -0.44 24.05 15.75
CA ILE A 149 0.03 25.23 15.04
C ILE A 149 -0.45 25.16 13.58
N ARG A 150 -0.21 24.02 12.92
CA ARG A 150 -0.68 23.77 11.56
C ARG A 150 -2.20 23.80 11.46
N LEU A 151 -2.89 23.12 12.38
CA LEU A 151 -4.35 23.10 12.42
C LEU A 151 -4.92 24.52 12.52
N ASN A 152 -4.33 25.36 13.37
CA ASN A 152 -4.71 26.77 13.50
C ASN A 152 -4.42 27.59 12.24
N MET A 153 -3.31 27.33 11.55
CA MET A 153 -3.01 27.96 10.26
C MET A 153 -4.09 27.64 9.22
N TYR A 154 -4.50 26.38 9.11
CA TYR A 154 -5.56 25.97 8.18
C TYR A 154 -6.93 26.56 8.56
N PHE A 155 -7.25 26.60 9.85
CA PHE A 155 -8.48 27.22 10.34
C PHE A 155 -8.52 28.72 10.02
N ARG A 156 -7.43 29.45 10.31
CA ARG A 156 -7.28 30.90 10.07
C ARG A 156 -7.31 31.29 8.60
N HIS A 157 -6.84 30.41 7.72
CA HIS A 157 -6.86 30.67 6.27
C HIS A 157 -8.28 30.96 5.72
N THR A 158 -9.31 30.35 6.33
CA THR A 158 -10.70 30.54 5.91
C THR A 158 -11.47 31.47 6.84
N SER A 159 -11.25 31.38 8.16
CA SER A 159 -11.95 32.24 9.13
C SER A 159 -11.60 33.73 8.98
N ASN A 160 -10.36 34.09 8.64
CA ASN A 160 -9.98 35.48 8.38
C ASN A 160 -10.67 36.11 7.16
N LYS A 161 -11.22 35.29 6.26
CA LYS A 161 -11.94 35.75 5.06
C LYS A 161 -13.45 35.86 5.29
N ARG A 162 -13.96 35.39 6.44
CA ARG A 162 -15.39 35.36 6.78
C ARG A 162 -15.63 36.14 8.08
N GLY A 163 -16.01 37.41 7.94
CA GLY A 163 -16.45 38.24 9.07
C GLY A 163 -17.89 37.96 9.47
N ALA A 164 -18.28 38.43 10.65
CA ALA A 164 -19.68 38.44 11.11
C ALA A 164 -20.19 39.89 11.17
N PRO A 165 -20.52 40.51 10.01
CA PRO A 165 -20.83 41.93 9.93
C PRO A 165 -22.02 42.35 10.80
N LEU A 166 -22.95 41.42 11.10
CA LEU A 166 -24.06 41.69 12.01
C LEU A 166 -23.62 41.92 13.46
N LEU A 167 -22.40 41.50 13.83
CA LEU A 167 -21.82 41.66 15.16
C LEU A 167 -20.86 42.86 15.26
N GLY A 168 -20.69 43.61 14.17
CA GLY A 168 -19.79 44.76 14.04
C GLY A 168 -18.82 44.61 12.85
N GLU A 169 -18.41 45.74 12.26
CA GLU A 169 -17.48 45.76 11.10
C GLU A 169 -16.10 45.19 11.43
N SER A 170 -15.73 45.15 12.72
CA SER A 170 -14.47 44.63 13.25
C SER A 170 -14.55 43.19 13.76
N ALA A 171 -15.71 42.54 13.70
CA ALA A 171 -15.95 41.22 14.27
C ALA A 171 -15.23 40.12 13.47
N LYS A 172 -14.04 39.71 13.96
CA LYS A 172 -13.21 38.66 13.36
C LYS A 172 -13.45 37.31 14.05
N LEU A 173 -13.56 36.27 13.24
CA LEU A 173 -13.56 34.89 13.70
C LEU A 173 -12.13 34.45 14.02
N ASP A 174 -11.93 33.94 15.23
CA ASP A 174 -10.69 33.25 15.61
C ASP A 174 -11.02 31.90 16.27
N LYS A 175 -10.02 31.04 16.36
CA LYS A 175 -10.12 29.77 17.07
C LYS A 175 -10.29 30.02 18.57
N ALA A 176 -11.18 29.29 19.24
CA ALA A 176 -11.44 29.44 20.66
C ALA A 176 -10.18 29.05 21.47
N LYS A 177 -9.63 29.99 22.25
CA LYS A 177 -8.34 29.84 22.95
C LYS A 177 -8.35 28.72 24.00
N ASP A 178 -9.52 28.43 24.56
CA ASP A 178 -9.79 27.43 25.60
C ASP A 178 -10.06 26.01 25.07
N THR A 179 -10.14 25.80 23.75
CA THR A 179 -10.38 24.48 23.17
C THR A 179 -9.16 23.90 22.49
N GLN A 180 -8.87 22.63 22.71
CA GLN A 180 -7.90 21.92 21.88
C GLN A 180 -8.59 21.38 20.63
N TYR A 181 -7.82 21.23 19.55
CA TYR A 181 -8.28 20.44 18.41
C TYR A 181 -8.48 19.00 18.87
N GLN A 182 -9.58 18.41 18.43
CA GLN A 182 -9.88 17.01 18.69
C GLN A 182 -9.83 16.25 17.38
N THR A 183 -9.48 14.98 17.43
CA THR A 183 -9.47 14.08 16.28
C THR A 183 -10.31 12.83 16.54
N ALA A 184 -10.76 12.21 15.45
CA ALA A 184 -11.55 10.97 15.50
C ALA A 184 -11.22 10.05 14.30
N MET A 185 -11.67 8.79 14.41
CA MET A 185 -11.49 7.71 13.46
C MET A 185 -12.87 7.29 12.95
N VAL A 186 -13.40 8.06 12.01
CA VAL A 186 -14.77 7.95 11.50
C VAL A 186 -14.85 6.86 10.44
N GLY A 187 -15.95 6.08 10.44
CA GLY A 187 -16.21 5.01 9.48
C GLY A 187 -15.49 3.70 9.81
N ARG A 188 -15.59 3.23 11.05
CA ARG A 188 -14.85 2.05 11.52
C ARG A 188 -15.44 0.78 10.95
N GLY A 189 -14.60 -0.04 10.32
CA GLY A 189 -15.02 -1.27 9.63
C GLY A 189 -15.46 -1.06 8.19
N ASP A 190 -15.59 0.19 7.76
CA ASP A 190 -15.92 0.55 6.38
C ASP A 190 -14.67 0.46 5.48
N GLU A 191 -14.80 0.77 4.19
CA GLU A 191 -13.69 0.63 3.25
C GLU A 191 -12.55 1.61 3.51
N SER A 192 -11.32 1.08 3.50
CA SER A 192 -10.14 1.89 3.23
C SER A 192 -10.08 2.23 1.73
N ASN A 193 -9.08 3.01 1.33
CA ASN A 193 -8.81 3.25 -0.08
C ASN A 193 -7.95 2.17 -0.78
N ILE A 194 -7.79 0.98 -0.19
CA ILE A 194 -7.01 -0.12 -0.77
C ILE A 194 -7.95 -1.24 -1.21
N LYS A 195 -8.00 -1.47 -2.52
CA LYS A 195 -8.63 -2.62 -3.16
C LYS A 195 -7.69 -3.81 -3.15
N TYR A 196 -8.22 -5.02 -2.99
CA TYR A 196 -7.40 -6.22 -3.09
C TYR A 196 -8.18 -7.39 -3.67
N LYS A 197 -7.45 -8.43 -4.08
CA LYS A 197 -7.99 -9.75 -4.39
C LYS A 197 -7.36 -10.79 -3.48
N ALA A 198 -8.17 -11.78 -3.09
CA ALA A 198 -7.75 -12.81 -2.14
C ALA A 198 -6.52 -13.61 -2.65
N ASP A 199 -6.42 -13.80 -3.97
CA ASP A 199 -5.33 -14.53 -4.62
C ASP A 199 -4.01 -13.75 -4.74
N GLN A 200 -3.95 -12.52 -4.22
CA GLN A 200 -2.69 -11.80 -4.00
C GLN A 200 -1.97 -12.27 -2.74
N PHE A 201 -2.70 -12.80 -1.76
CA PHE A 201 -2.12 -13.33 -0.54
C PHE A 201 -1.55 -14.74 -0.77
N PRO A 202 -0.41 -15.08 -0.14
CA PRO A 202 0.13 -16.43 -0.21
C PRO A 202 -0.79 -17.43 0.52
N ALA A 203 -0.63 -18.71 0.22
CA ALA A 203 -1.44 -19.76 0.84
C ALA A 203 -1.33 -19.72 2.37
N GLY A 204 -2.47 -19.78 3.06
CA GLY A 204 -2.53 -19.75 4.52
C GLY A 204 -2.45 -18.35 5.14
N ALA A 205 -2.32 -17.29 4.34
CA ALA A 205 -2.59 -15.91 4.75
C ALA A 205 -3.96 -15.48 4.19
N SER A 206 -4.79 -14.89 5.02
CA SER A 206 -6.08 -14.36 4.58
C SER A 206 -6.42 -13.09 5.35
N VAL A 207 -7.16 -12.21 4.70
CA VAL A 207 -7.65 -10.97 5.30
C VAL A 207 -9.14 -10.89 5.04
N CYS A 208 -9.90 -10.52 6.07
CA CYS A 208 -11.31 -10.21 5.91
C CYS A 208 -11.42 -8.84 5.25
N GLY A 209 -12.16 -8.80 4.14
CA GLY A 209 -12.35 -7.58 3.35
C GLY A 209 -13.83 -7.24 3.22
N LEU A 210 -14.08 -5.94 3.06
CA LEU A 210 -15.42 -5.44 2.80
C LEU A 210 -15.69 -5.45 1.29
N LYS A 211 -16.79 -6.07 0.88
CA LYS A 211 -17.25 -6.01 -0.51
C LYS A 211 -18.17 -4.80 -0.70
N PHE A 212 -17.79 -3.92 -1.61
CA PHE A 212 -18.57 -2.74 -1.98
C PHE A 212 -18.46 -2.49 -3.48
N ASN A 213 -19.59 -2.27 -4.17
CA ASN A 213 -19.65 -2.02 -5.62
C ASN A 213 -18.85 -3.03 -6.48
N GLY A 214 -18.91 -4.32 -6.12
CA GLY A 214 -18.21 -5.39 -6.85
C GLY A 214 -16.69 -5.42 -6.67
N GLN A 215 -16.14 -4.58 -5.79
CA GLN A 215 -14.73 -4.57 -5.40
C GLN A 215 -14.59 -5.00 -3.94
N THR A 216 -13.44 -5.55 -3.57
CA THR A 216 -13.13 -5.90 -2.19
C THR A 216 -12.07 -4.94 -1.66
N TYR A 217 -12.33 -4.33 -0.51
CA TYR A 217 -11.46 -3.36 0.15
C TYR A 217 -10.93 -3.90 1.47
N LEU A 218 -9.72 -3.49 1.84
CA LEU A 218 -9.25 -3.65 3.22
C LEU A 218 -10.08 -2.73 4.13
N GLN A 219 -10.42 -3.21 5.32
CA GLN A 219 -11.27 -2.47 6.26
C GLN A 219 -10.48 -1.40 7.03
N GLY A 220 -11.05 -0.22 7.16
CA GLY A 220 -10.48 0.88 7.92
C GLY A 220 -10.78 0.78 9.42
N TYR A 221 -9.82 1.18 10.24
CA TYR A 221 -9.88 1.22 11.71
C TYR A 221 -10.27 -0.11 12.37
N GLN A 222 -10.07 -1.22 11.66
CA GLN A 222 -10.08 -2.56 12.24
C GLN A 222 -8.66 -3.09 12.28
N SER A 223 -8.25 -3.59 13.44
CA SER A 223 -6.94 -4.21 13.61
C SER A 223 -6.92 -5.55 12.90
N LEU A 224 -5.96 -5.73 12.00
CA LEU A 224 -5.71 -6.98 11.29
C LEU A 224 -4.40 -7.58 11.78
N MET A 225 -4.43 -8.80 12.28
CA MET A 225 -3.20 -9.50 12.67
C MET A 225 -2.59 -10.22 11.48
N MET A 226 -1.30 -9.97 11.22
CA MET A 226 -0.50 -10.70 10.25
C MET A 226 0.90 -10.89 10.81
N ASN A 227 1.42 -12.12 10.76
CA ASN A 227 2.73 -12.45 11.32
C ASN A 227 2.93 -11.98 12.79
N GLY A 228 1.88 -12.09 13.60
CA GLY A 228 1.88 -11.62 14.99
C GLY A 228 1.99 -10.10 15.17
N LYS A 229 1.75 -9.30 14.13
CA LYS A 229 1.76 -7.83 14.16
C LYS A 229 0.39 -7.24 13.80
N PRO A 230 -0.05 -6.16 14.47
CA PRO A 230 -1.31 -5.48 14.17
C PRO A 230 -1.15 -4.47 13.03
N PHE A 231 -1.97 -4.60 12.00
CA PHE A 231 -2.06 -3.67 10.87
C PHE A 231 -3.35 -2.87 10.95
N MET A 232 -3.29 -1.60 10.57
CA MET A 232 -4.46 -0.72 10.58
C MET A 232 -4.48 0.19 9.38
N PHE A 233 -5.63 0.25 8.73
CA PHE A 233 -5.89 1.13 7.61
C PHE A 233 -6.79 2.28 8.02
N THR A 234 -6.68 3.41 7.35
CA THR A 234 -7.56 4.57 7.51
C THR A 234 -8.76 4.43 6.58
N THR A 235 -9.97 4.67 7.08
CA THR A 235 -11.19 4.67 6.27
C THR A 235 -11.24 5.86 5.33
N PHE A 236 -11.50 5.60 4.05
CA PHE A 236 -11.76 6.61 3.03
C PHE A 236 -12.78 6.05 2.03
N HIS A 237 -14.04 6.47 2.17
CA HIS A 237 -15.10 5.93 1.31
C HIS A 237 -14.88 6.28 -0.16
N ALA A 238 -15.32 5.37 -1.02
CA ALA A 238 -15.28 5.56 -2.46
C ALA A 238 -16.18 6.75 -2.87
N ALA A 239 -15.65 7.65 -3.70
CA ALA A 239 -16.38 8.80 -4.26
C ALA A 239 -16.95 9.82 -3.25
N GLU A 240 -16.57 9.74 -1.97
CA GLU A 240 -16.97 10.70 -0.96
C GLU A 240 -16.01 11.90 -0.93
N MET A 241 -16.55 13.12 -0.89
CA MET A 241 -15.77 14.35 -0.73
C MET A 241 -15.55 14.65 0.77
N PRO A 242 -14.49 15.40 1.13
CA PRO A 242 -14.39 15.99 2.45
C PRO A 242 -15.65 16.81 2.77
N HIS A 243 -16.30 16.53 3.90
CA HIS A 243 -17.58 17.13 4.27
C HIS A 243 -17.69 17.30 5.79
N LEU A 244 -18.70 18.07 6.22
CA LEU A 244 -19.04 18.25 7.63
C LEU A 244 -19.79 17.03 8.14
N ILE A 245 -19.49 16.61 9.36
CA ILE A 245 -20.18 15.51 10.04
C ILE A 245 -20.84 16.03 11.31
N SER A 246 -21.84 15.31 11.80
CA SER A 246 -22.45 15.66 13.08
C SER A 246 -21.47 15.45 14.23
N ASP A 247 -21.60 16.28 15.27
CA ASP A 247 -20.80 16.13 16.48
C ASP A 247 -21.08 14.77 17.14
N THR A 248 -22.31 14.22 17.03
CA THR A 248 -22.62 12.86 17.52
C THR A 248 -21.73 11.81 16.85
N VAL A 249 -21.63 11.81 15.52
CA VAL A 249 -20.77 10.87 14.77
C VAL A 249 -19.30 11.04 15.16
N PHE A 250 -18.85 12.30 15.29
CA PHE A 250 -17.48 12.59 15.70
C PHE A 250 -17.17 12.09 17.12
N GLN A 251 -18.01 12.41 18.10
CA GLN A 251 -17.81 12.03 19.50
C GLN A 251 -17.82 10.50 19.69
N GLN A 252 -18.73 9.79 19.01
CA GLN A 252 -18.75 8.33 19.04
C GLN A 252 -17.50 7.71 18.40
N SER A 253 -16.91 8.37 17.40
CA SER A 253 -15.73 7.88 16.69
C SER A 253 -14.41 8.19 17.37
N LYS A 254 -14.42 8.90 18.51
CA LYS A 254 -13.20 9.24 19.25
C LYS A 254 -12.51 8.00 19.82
N PRO A 255 -11.17 7.96 19.82
CA PRO A 255 -10.42 6.83 20.39
C PRO A 255 -10.65 6.66 21.90
N THR A 256 -11.00 7.74 22.62
CA THR A 256 -11.33 7.71 24.06
C THR A 256 -12.71 7.11 24.36
N VAL A 257 -13.62 7.08 23.39
CA VAL A 257 -14.99 6.56 23.54
C VAL A 257 -15.08 5.15 22.96
N THR A 258 -14.51 4.97 21.78
CA THR A 258 -14.39 3.67 21.12
C THR A 258 -12.91 3.44 20.80
N PRO A 259 -12.19 2.63 21.60
CA PRO A 259 -10.79 2.31 21.32
C PRO A 259 -10.63 1.65 19.94
N VAL A 260 -9.50 1.87 19.28
CA VAL A 260 -9.19 1.28 17.96
C VAL A 260 -8.24 0.08 18.16
N GLY A 261 -8.68 -0.93 18.93
CA GLY A 261 -7.84 -2.10 19.29
C GLY A 261 -6.49 -1.72 19.92
N ASP A 262 -5.49 -2.59 19.76
CA ASP A 262 -4.15 -2.44 20.36
C ASP A 262 -3.19 -1.55 19.54
N PHE A 263 -3.72 -0.79 18.57
CA PHE A 263 -2.89 0.03 17.68
C PHE A 263 -2.67 1.42 18.28
N SER A 264 -1.40 1.77 18.55
CA SER A 264 -1.08 2.93 19.40
C SER A 264 -1.42 4.29 18.78
N ASN A 265 -1.19 4.47 17.48
CA ASN A 265 -1.29 5.78 16.82
C ASN A 265 -2.05 5.70 15.47
N PRO A 266 -3.34 5.35 15.47
CA PRO A 266 -4.14 5.38 14.24
C PRO A 266 -4.16 6.78 13.61
N ILE A 267 -4.09 6.84 12.28
CA ILE A 267 -4.20 8.09 11.53
C ILE A 267 -5.62 8.64 11.67
N PRO A 268 -5.82 9.86 12.21
CA PRO A 268 -7.14 10.46 12.24
C PRO A 268 -7.60 10.88 10.84
N ASN A 269 -8.87 10.67 10.54
CA ASN A 269 -9.51 11.16 9.31
C ASN A 269 -10.54 12.26 9.59
N ALA A 270 -10.82 12.61 10.85
CA ALA A 270 -11.73 13.69 11.20
C ALA A 270 -11.15 14.62 12.27
N TRP A 271 -11.54 15.91 12.18
CA TRP A 271 -11.13 16.97 13.11
C TRP A 271 -12.35 17.76 13.60
N HIS A 272 -12.30 18.17 14.86
CA HIS A 272 -13.27 19.05 15.48
C HIS A 272 -12.56 20.27 16.08
N ALA A 273 -13.15 21.45 15.89
CA ALA A 273 -12.67 22.69 16.47
C ALA A 273 -13.82 23.61 16.86
N SER A 274 -13.54 24.54 17.78
CA SER A 274 -14.44 25.63 18.13
C SER A 274 -13.86 26.96 17.68
N GLY A 275 -14.71 27.83 17.16
CA GLY A 275 -14.40 29.23 16.87
C GLY A 275 -15.21 30.18 17.73
N VAL A 276 -14.64 31.35 18.00
CA VAL A 276 -15.29 32.44 18.73
C VAL A 276 -15.15 33.71 17.91
N VAL A 277 -16.24 34.46 17.80
CA VAL A 277 -16.21 35.86 17.38
C VAL A 277 -16.36 36.73 18.61
N TYR A 278 -15.41 37.66 18.78
CA TYR A 278 -15.50 38.73 19.76
C TYR A 278 -16.16 39.93 19.09
N GLY A 279 -17.45 40.14 19.35
CA GLY A 279 -18.22 41.27 18.83
C GLY A 279 -18.51 42.30 19.91
N GLU A 280 -18.77 43.54 19.51
CA GLU A 280 -19.11 44.64 20.43
C GLU A 280 -20.40 44.37 21.21
N LYS A 281 -21.31 43.56 20.64
CA LYS A 281 -22.60 43.18 21.21
C LYS A 281 -22.60 41.84 21.95
N GLY A 282 -21.44 41.17 22.05
CA GLY A 282 -21.28 39.89 22.75
C GLY A 282 -20.39 38.89 22.03
N ASN A 283 -19.95 37.87 22.77
CA ASN A 283 -19.13 36.78 22.24
C ASN A 283 -20.03 35.64 21.76
N LEU A 284 -19.84 35.20 20.53
CA LEU A 284 -20.56 34.06 19.96
C LEU A 284 -19.58 32.94 19.64
N ARG A 285 -19.94 31.73 20.07
CA ARG A 285 -19.14 30.52 19.91
C ARG A 285 -19.90 29.49 19.07
N ALA A 286 -19.17 28.80 18.21
CA ALA A 286 -19.65 27.65 17.48
C ALA A 286 -18.57 26.57 17.41
N SER A 287 -18.99 25.33 17.21
CA SER A 287 -18.13 24.18 16.97
C SER A 287 -18.59 23.46 15.71
N ALA A 288 -17.65 22.79 15.05
CA ALA A 288 -17.95 21.95 13.90
C ALA A 288 -16.98 20.78 13.86
N SER A 289 -17.41 19.72 13.18
CA SER A 289 -16.64 18.52 12.92
C SER A 289 -16.61 18.26 11.41
N ALA A 290 -15.44 17.89 10.87
CA ALA A 290 -15.29 17.56 9.45
C ALA A 290 -14.40 16.34 9.26
N VAL A 291 -14.71 15.55 8.24
CA VAL A 291 -13.93 14.39 7.81
C VAL A 291 -13.16 14.72 6.52
N ALA A 292 -11.92 14.26 6.44
CA ALA A 292 -11.11 14.33 5.23
C ALA A 292 -11.25 13.04 4.42
N ASN A 293 -11.26 13.19 3.10
CA ASN A 293 -11.14 12.10 2.17
C ASN A 293 -10.21 12.56 1.02
N PRO A 294 -9.08 11.88 0.77
CA PRO A 294 -8.17 12.25 -0.31
C PRO A 294 -8.73 11.95 -1.71
N GLN A 295 -9.86 11.23 -1.80
CA GLN A 295 -10.53 10.84 -3.05
C GLN A 295 -9.61 10.07 -4.01
N ARG A 296 -8.69 9.28 -3.45
CA ARG A 296 -7.79 8.41 -4.19
C ARG A 296 -7.99 6.97 -3.75
N GLN A 297 -7.98 6.07 -4.71
CA GLN A 297 -8.02 4.63 -4.50
C GLN A 297 -6.80 3.97 -5.12
N PHE A 298 -6.32 2.91 -4.48
CA PHE A 298 -5.19 2.12 -4.95
C PHE A 298 -5.53 0.65 -4.90
N ASP A 299 -4.83 -0.14 -5.72
CA ASP A 299 -4.79 -1.58 -5.56
C ASP A 299 -3.66 -1.94 -4.58
N LEU A 300 -3.88 -2.97 -3.77
CA LEU A 300 -2.88 -3.54 -2.87
C LEU A 300 -1.70 -4.05 -3.70
N ALA A 301 -0.50 -3.56 -3.42
CA ALA A 301 0.68 -3.94 -4.18
C ALA A 301 1.99 -3.82 -3.38
N ILE A 302 3.02 -4.53 -3.84
CA ILE A 302 4.44 -4.29 -3.60
C ILE A 302 5.01 -3.71 -4.91
N PRO A 303 5.03 -2.38 -5.07
CA PRO A 303 5.61 -1.77 -6.25
C PRO A 303 7.09 -2.13 -6.40
N TYR A 304 7.57 -2.16 -7.64
CA TYR A 304 8.90 -2.65 -8.03
C TYR A 304 9.24 -4.09 -7.58
N GLY A 305 8.27 -4.90 -7.13
CA GLY A 305 8.50 -6.31 -6.85
C GLY A 305 8.93 -7.08 -8.11
N TYR A 306 9.86 -8.03 -7.98
CA TYR A 306 10.36 -8.85 -9.09
C TYR A 306 10.45 -10.34 -8.75
N VAL A 307 10.41 -11.19 -9.78
CA VAL A 307 10.71 -12.62 -9.70
C VAL A 307 11.94 -12.90 -10.55
N LYS A 308 12.91 -13.67 -10.03
CA LYS A 308 14.13 -14.08 -10.75
C LYS A 308 14.00 -15.53 -11.20
N ILE A 309 14.47 -15.84 -12.39
CA ILE A 309 14.66 -17.20 -12.90
C ILE A 309 16.16 -17.36 -13.10
N THR A 310 16.79 -18.29 -12.38
CA THR A 310 18.21 -18.64 -12.56
C THR A 310 18.33 -19.96 -13.26
N ILE A 311 19.32 -20.07 -14.15
CA ILE A 311 19.57 -21.27 -14.93
C ILE A 311 21.01 -21.70 -14.68
N THR A 312 21.19 -22.95 -14.28
CA THR A 312 22.50 -23.55 -14.05
C THR A 312 22.54 -24.90 -14.74
N ASN A 313 23.58 -25.17 -15.53
CA ASN A 313 23.74 -26.47 -16.17
C ASN A 313 25.07 -27.12 -15.85
N VAL A 314 25.03 -28.43 -15.71
CA VAL A 314 26.21 -29.25 -15.48
C VAL A 314 26.16 -30.49 -16.35
N SER A 315 27.30 -30.84 -16.94
CA SER A 315 27.49 -32.14 -17.60
C SER A 315 28.16 -33.09 -16.63
N LYS A 316 27.71 -34.34 -16.56
CA LYS A 316 28.33 -35.40 -15.75
C LYS A 316 28.79 -36.52 -16.66
N TRP A 317 30.05 -36.88 -16.56
CA TRP A 317 30.72 -37.81 -17.46
C TRP A 317 30.93 -39.15 -16.78
N TYR A 318 30.58 -40.22 -17.47
CA TYR A 318 30.62 -41.59 -17.01
C TYR A 318 31.31 -42.49 -18.04
N VAL A 319 31.97 -43.52 -17.54
CA VAL A 319 32.48 -44.64 -18.34
C VAL A 319 31.97 -45.91 -17.71
N GLU A 320 31.20 -46.69 -18.45
CA GLU A 320 30.60 -47.94 -17.96
C GLU A 320 29.80 -47.74 -16.66
N GLY A 321 29.07 -46.61 -16.58
CA GLY A 321 28.27 -46.23 -15.41
C GLY A 321 29.08 -45.68 -14.22
N LYS A 322 30.42 -45.67 -14.29
CA LYS A 322 31.28 -45.10 -13.26
C LYS A 322 31.46 -43.61 -13.49
N PHE A 323 31.13 -42.80 -12.49
CA PHE A 323 31.32 -41.36 -12.54
C PHE A 323 32.81 -41.02 -12.63
N ILE A 324 33.15 -40.15 -13.57
CA ILE A 324 34.53 -39.68 -13.79
C ILE A 324 34.67 -38.24 -13.32
N LYS A 325 33.82 -37.33 -13.82
CA LYS A 325 33.86 -35.91 -13.49
C LYS A 325 32.58 -35.20 -13.89
N ASP A 326 32.42 -33.97 -13.42
CA ASP A 326 31.42 -33.03 -13.88
C ASP A 326 32.07 -31.76 -14.48
N TRP A 327 31.29 -31.04 -15.29
CA TRP A 327 31.74 -29.80 -15.91
C TRP A 327 30.54 -28.86 -16.13
N PRO A 328 30.50 -27.65 -15.52
CA PRO A 328 29.52 -26.64 -15.88
C PRO A 328 29.69 -26.19 -17.34
N TYR A 329 28.59 -25.84 -17.99
CA TYR A 329 28.61 -25.30 -19.35
C TYR A 329 27.68 -24.12 -19.51
N ALA A 330 28.04 -23.20 -20.41
CA ALA A 330 27.38 -21.91 -20.59
C ALA A 330 26.02 -22.03 -21.27
N SER A 331 25.28 -20.94 -21.35
CA SER A 331 23.99 -20.83 -22.04
C SER A 331 24.09 -20.67 -23.58
N GLU A 332 25.18 -21.18 -24.17
CA GLU A 332 25.43 -21.14 -25.61
C GLU A 332 25.10 -22.50 -26.27
N PRO A 333 24.31 -22.55 -27.36
CA PRO A 333 24.06 -23.79 -28.08
C PRO A 333 25.31 -24.36 -28.77
N GLY A 334 25.38 -25.68 -28.91
CA GLY A 334 26.37 -26.30 -29.79
C GLY A 334 27.81 -26.36 -29.24
N GLN A 335 27.98 -26.30 -27.92
CA GLN A 335 29.30 -26.32 -27.28
C GLN A 335 29.94 -27.72 -27.39
N LYS A 336 30.87 -27.88 -28.34
CA LYS A 336 31.68 -29.11 -28.47
C LYS A 336 32.74 -29.17 -27.38
N LYS A 337 32.76 -30.26 -26.60
CA LYS A 337 33.70 -30.48 -25.49
C LYS A 337 34.32 -31.88 -25.55
N LEU A 338 35.64 -31.95 -25.45
CA LEU A 338 36.36 -33.19 -25.16
C LEU A 338 36.32 -33.42 -23.65
N GLY A 339 35.42 -34.28 -23.20
CA GLY A 339 35.25 -34.58 -21.78
C GLY A 339 36.16 -35.69 -21.30
N LEU A 340 36.45 -36.71 -22.12
CA LEU A 340 37.17 -37.89 -21.66
C LEU A 340 38.37 -38.17 -22.59
N PRO A 341 39.48 -37.42 -22.46
CA PRO A 341 40.68 -37.69 -23.24
C PRO A 341 41.34 -38.99 -22.77
N GLY A 342 41.55 -39.96 -23.68
CA GLY A 342 42.23 -41.23 -23.40
C GLY A 342 41.59 -42.09 -22.30
N ALA A 343 40.26 -42.04 -22.14
CA ALA A 343 39.56 -42.87 -21.16
C ALA A 343 39.60 -44.36 -21.57
N LYS A 344 39.59 -45.26 -20.57
CA LYS A 344 39.67 -46.72 -20.78
C LYS A 344 38.34 -47.41 -20.54
N LEU A 345 37.98 -48.30 -21.45
CA LEU A 345 36.88 -49.25 -21.31
C LEU A 345 37.35 -50.55 -20.64
N SER A 346 36.40 -51.38 -20.19
CA SER A 346 36.69 -52.70 -19.60
C SER A 346 37.34 -53.68 -20.57
N ASP A 347 37.15 -53.48 -21.89
CA ASP A 347 37.82 -54.25 -22.95
C ASP A 347 39.29 -53.82 -23.17
N GLY A 348 39.78 -52.85 -22.39
CA GLY A 348 41.15 -52.36 -22.41
C GLY A 348 41.41 -51.26 -23.45
N LYS A 349 40.43 -50.92 -24.28
CA LYS A 349 40.61 -49.89 -25.32
C LYS A 349 40.60 -48.49 -24.73
N GLN A 350 41.45 -47.63 -25.29
CA GLN A 350 41.46 -46.19 -25.03
C GLN A 350 40.62 -45.45 -26.07
N PHE A 351 39.91 -44.42 -25.63
CA PHE A 351 39.10 -43.57 -26.49
C PHE A 351 39.06 -42.11 -26.02
N ASP A 352 38.78 -41.21 -26.96
CA ASP A 352 38.48 -39.81 -26.70
C ASP A 352 36.97 -39.56 -26.75
N GLY A 353 36.37 -39.26 -25.59
CA GLY A 353 34.93 -39.00 -25.47
C GLY A 353 34.56 -37.53 -25.62
N TRP A 354 33.74 -37.22 -26.62
CA TRP A 354 33.25 -35.88 -26.95
C TRP A 354 31.75 -35.73 -26.70
N ALA A 355 31.32 -34.50 -26.43
CA ALA A 355 29.90 -34.15 -26.37
C ALA A 355 29.63 -32.79 -27.02
N ASN A 356 28.41 -32.64 -27.53
CA ASN A 356 27.84 -31.38 -27.98
C ASN A 356 26.75 -30.95 -26.98
N LEU A 357 27.05 -29.89 -26.22
CA LEU A 357 26.26 -29.42 -25.07
C LEU A 357 25.56 -28.09 -25.35
N GLY A 358 24.55 -27.77 -24.53
CA GLY A 358 23.84 -26.49 -24.58
C GLY A 358 22.74 -26.44 -25.66
N ASN A 359 22.44 -27.54 -26.34
CA ASN A 359 21.42 -27.56 -27.38
C ASN A 359 20.00 -27.30 -26.83
N GLU A 360 19.79 -27.44 -25.52
CA GLU A 360 18.59 -26.95 -24.83
C GLU A 360 18.35 -25.44 -25.03
N TYR A 361 19.39 -24.65 -25.34
CA TYR A 361 19.27 -23.22 -25.59
C TYR A 361 18.84 -22.88 -27.02
N ASN A 362 18.68 -23.86 -27.91
CA ASN A 362 18.15 -23.66 -29.26
C ASN A 362 16.61 -23.57 -29.30
N GLN A 363 15.99 -23.17 -28.19
CA GLN A 363 14.54 -23.05 -28.07
C GLN A 363 14.09 -21.63 -28.45
N PRO A 364 12.91 -21.49 -29.06
CA PRO A 364 12.44 -20.19 -29.56
C PRO A 364 12.17 -19.19 -28.44
N SER A 365 11.88 -19.67 -27.22
CA SER A 365 11.52 -18.83 -26.08
C SER A 365 11.98 -19.43 -24.75
N LEU A 366 12.02 -18.57 -23.73
CA LEU A 366 12.24 -18.98 -22.34
C LEU A 366 11.13 -19.93 -21.86
N LEU A 367 9.88 -19.75 -22.33
CA LEU A 367 8.80 -20.70 -22.04
C LEU A 367 9.12 -22.09 -22.62
N ALA A 368 9.48 -22.16 -23.91
CA ALA A 368 9.82 -23.42 -24.56
C ALA A 368 11.02 -24.12 -23.88
N PHE A 369 12.01 -23.36 -23.42
CA PHE A 369 13.12 -23.88 -22.61
C PHE A 369 12.67 -24.46 -21.26
N MET A 370 11.76 -23.77 -20.56
CA MET A 370 11.24 -24.24 -19.28
C MET A 370 10.43 -25.54 -19.44
N ASP A 371 9.63 -25.63 -20.49
CA ASP A 371 8.72 -26.73 -20.77
C ASP A 371 9.34 -27.89 -21.59
N MET A 372 10.64 -27.82 -21.92
CA MET A 372 11.26 -28.80 -22.81
C MET A 372 11.25 -30.25 -22.28
N THR A 373 11.15 -30.45 -20.96
CA THR A 373 11.08 -31.80 -20.37
C THR A 373 9.64 -32.20 -20.09
N PRO A 374 9.31 -33.51 -20.13
CA PRO A 374 7.93 -33.97 -20.07
C PRO A 374 7.27 -33.88 -18.66
N SER A 375 7.96 -33.32 -17.67
CA SER A 375 7.37 -33.07 -16.35
C SER A 375 6.56 -31.78 -16.34
N SER A 376 5.34 -31.79 -15.79
CA SER A 376 4.51 -30.60 -15.63
C SER A 376 5.21 -29.50 -14.82
N LYS A 377 5.07 -28.26 -15.28
CA LYS A 377 5.61 -27.04 -14.66
C LYS A 377 4.54 -26.14 -14.02
N GLU A 378 3.30 -26.62 -13.96
CA GLU A 378 2.16 -25.82 -13.50
C GLU A 378 2.34 -25.25 -12.10
N GLU A 379 2.88 -26.03 -11.16
CA GLU A 379 3.10 -25.54 -9.79
C GLU A 379 4.12 -24.38 -9.75
N VAL A 380 5.17 -24.43 -10.58
CA VAL A 380 6.15 -23.34 -10.70
C VAL A 380 5.45 -22.08 -11.21
N TYR A 381 4.64 -22.21 -12.27
CA TYR A 381 3.88 -21.09 -12.81
C TYR A 381 2.86 -20.53 -11.83
N ASP A 382 2.22 -21.37 -11.01
CA ASP A 382 1.27 -20.94 -9.99
C ASP A 382 1.97 -20.14 -8.88
N LYS A 383 3.12 -20.61 -8.38
CA LYS A 383 3.93 -19.87 -7.39
C LYS A 383 4.39 -18.52 -7.93
N MET A 384 4.94 -18.49 -9.15
CA MET A 384 5.34 -17.23 -9.80
C MET A 384 4.16 -16.28 -10.00
N THR A 385 3.02 -16.79 -10.48
CA THR A 385 1.82 -15.99 -10.74
C THR A 385 1.28 -15.38 -9.45
N GLN A 386 1.22 -16.16 -8.35
CA GLN A 386 0.78 -15.66 -7.06
C GLN A 386 1.66 -14.50 -6.58
N ARG A 387 2.99 -14.60 -6.72
CA ARG A 387 3.91 -13.50 -6.38
C ARG A 387 3.71 -12.28 -7.28
N LEU A 388 3.59 -12.49 -8.59
CA LEU A 388 3.37 -11.37 -9.53
C LEU A 388 2.01 -10.67 -9.35
N LYS A 389 1.01 -11.36 -8.79
CA LYS A 389 -0.25 -10.73 -8.36
C LYS A 389 -0.08 -9.73 -7.22
N GLN A 390 1.00 -9.80 -6.46
CA GLN A 390 1.35 -8.79 -5.46
C GLN A 390 1.90 -7.51 -6.11
N VAL A 391 2.24 -7.52 -7.39
CA VAL A 391 2.62 -6.32 -8.15
C VAL A 391 1.41 -5.81 -8.93
N ASP A 392 0.75 -6.69 -9.67
CA ASP A 392 -0.45 -6.41 -10.45
C ASP A 392 -1.55 -7.42 -10.11
N SER A 393 -2.59 -6.96 -9.38
CA SER A 393 -3.73 -7.80 -8.98
C SER A 393 -4.51 -8.41 -10.14
N LYS A 394 -4.32 -7.92 -11.37
CA LYS A 394 -4.98 -8.43 -12.59
C LYS A 394 -4.12 -9.45 -13.34
N PHE A 395 -2.89 -9.69 -12.88
CA PHE A 395 -2.00 -10.62 -13.56
C PHE A 395 -2.49 -12.06 -13.45
N THR A 396 -2.35 -12.80 -14.55
CA THR A 396 -2.81 -14.19 -14.66
C THR A 396 -1.68 -15.11 -15.12
N LYS A 397 -1.85 -16.41 -14.89
CA LYS A 397 -0.91 -17.42 -15.38
C LYS A 397 -0.79 -17.41 -16.91
N GLN A 398 -1.88 -17.10 -17.63
CA GLN A 398 -1.82 -16.94 -19.07
C GLN A 398 -0.96 -15.73 -19.48
N ASN A 399 -1.05 -14.63 -18.74
CA ASN A 399 -0.18 -13.48 -18.96
C ASN A 399 1.29 -13.86 -18.72
N LEU A 400 1.59 -14.62 -17.66
CA LEU A 400 2.94 -15.14 -17.39
C LEU A 400 3.48 -15.97 -18.55
N LYS A 401 2.74 -16.98 -19.02
CA LYS A 401 3.17 -17.83 -20.14
C LYS A 401 3.41 -17.01 -21.40
N LYS A 402 2.49 -16.09 -21.75
CA LYS A 402 2.67 -15.16 -22.88
C LYS A 402 3.89 -14.25 -22.73
N LEU A 403 4.24 -13.87 -21.50
CA LEU A 403 5.40 -13.03 -21.22
C LEU A 403 6.70 -13.81 -21.45
N LEU A 404 6.78 -15.03 -20.94
CA LEU A 404 7.93 -15.93 -21.09
C LEU A 404 8.12 -16.39 -22.53
N ASP A 405 7.02 -16.58 -23.26
CA ASP A 405 7.06 -16.99 -24.66
C ASP A 405 7.58 -15.90 -25.61
N LYS A 406 7.44 -14.63 -25.22
CA LYS A 406 7.96 -13.49 -26.00
C LYS A 406 9.45 -13.25 -25.84
N VAL A 407 10.10 -13.90 -24.88
CA VAL A 407 11.52 -13.66 -24.59
C VAL A 407 12.35 -14.82 -25.14
N SER A 408 13.20 -14.51 -26.11
CA SER A 408 14.21 -15.43 -26.61
C SER A 408 15.33 -15.61 -25.60
N LEU A 409 15.96 -16.78 -25.60
CA LEU A 409 17.13 -17.06 -24.78
C LEU A 409 18.30 -16.21 -25.28
N THR A 410 18.96 -15.52 -24.36
CA THR A 410 20.13 -14.69 -24.63
C THR A 410 21.39 -15.49 -24.25
N SER A 411 22.31 -15.65 -25.21
CA SER A 411 23.59 -16.32 -24.97
C SER A 411 24.38 -15.60 -23.87
N GLY A 412 24.90 -16.37 -22.91
CA GLY A 412 25.63 -15.85 -21.75
C GLY A 412 24.75 -15.36 -20.59
N ALA A 413 23.42 -15.32 -20.74
CA ALA A 413 22.54 -15.00 -19.63
C ALA A 413 22.44 -16.17 -18.65
N GLU A 414 22.59 -15.90 -17.36
CA GLU A 414 22.45 -16.89 -16.26
C GLU A 414 21.13 -16.67 -15.50
N ALA A 415 20.56 -15.48 -15.61
CA ALA A 415 19.29 -15.14 -14.99
C ALA A 415 18.37 -14.28 -15.87
N TYR A 416 17.07 -14.42 -15.64
CA TYR A 416 16.01 -13.59 -16.20
C TYR A 416 15.19 -13.00 -15.07
N TYR A 417 14.79 -11.73 -15.23
CA TYR A 417 14.02 -11.00 -14.23
C TYR A 417 12.66 -10.64 -14.80
N ILE A 418 11.59 -10.98 -14.07
CA ILE A 418 10.24 -10.52 -14.33
C ILE A 418 9.96 -9.34 -13.39
N PHE A 419 9.74 -8.16 -13.95
CA PHE A 419 9.59 -6.92 -13.16
C PHE A 419 8.61 -5.94 -13.81
N PRO A 420 8.02 -5.00 -13.02
CA PRO A 420 7.12 -4.00 -13.54
C PRO A 420 7.85 -2.79 -14.13
N VAL A 421 7.22 -2.22 -15.16
CA VAL A 421 7.48 -0.87 -15.66
C VAL A 421 6.22 -0.04 -15.40
N TYR A 422 6.41 1.18 -14.90
CA TYR A 422 5.33 2.12 -14.59
C TYR A 422 5.40 3.31 -15.55
N LYS A 423 4.23 3.84 -15.95
CA LYS A 423 4.16 5.11 -16.69
C LYS A 423 3.73 6.24 -15.74
N SER A 424 2.97 5.92 -14.70
CA SER A 424 2.60 6.84 -13.63
C SER A 424 3.76 7.12 -12.69
N ALA A 425 3.86 8.38 -12.24
CA ALA A 425 4.89 8.79 -11.27
C ALA A 425 4.65 8.24 -9.85
N ASP A 426 3.45 7.74 -9.56
CA ASP A 426 3.07 7.17 -8.26
C ASP A 426 3.09 5.64 -8.25
N ASN A 427 3.57 5.01 -9.33
CA ASN A 427 3.74 3.55 -9.46
C ASN A 427 2.44 2.77 -9.26
N THR A 428 1.35 3.20 -9.91
CA THR A 428 0.00 2.61 -9.77
C THR A 428 -0.47 1.85 -11.01
N ASP A 429 0.31 1.87 -12.09
CA ASP A 429 0.00 1.27 -13.40
C ASP A 429 1.05 0.25 -13.86
N PRO A 430 1.28 -0.84 -13.11
CA PRO A 430 2.31 -1.81 -13.43
C PRO A 430 2.07 -2.48 -14.78
N SER A 431 3.11 -2.52 -15.61
CA SER A 431 3.19 -3.38 -16.79
C SER A 431 4.39 -4.32 -16.65
N LEU A 432 4.14 -5.61 -16.43
CA LEU A 432 5.21 -6.59 -16.26
C LEU A 432 5.95 -6.87 -17.58
N THR A 433 7.27 -7.01 -17.49
CA THR A 433 8.18 -7.37 -18.59
C THR A 433 9.22 -8.38 -18.09
N VAL A 434 9.92 -9.05 -19.02
CA VAL A 434 11.10 -9.88 -18.71
C VAL A 434 12.33 -9.34 -19.41
N ALA A 435 13.49 -9.39 -18.74
CA ALA A 435 14.78 -9.14 -19.36
C ALA A 435 15.88 -10.02 -18.74
N PRO A 436 16.93 -10.39 -19.51
CA PRO A 436 18.10 -11.08 -18.99
C PRO A 436 18.98 -10.18 -18.11
N ASP A 437 19.80 -10.79 -17.27
CA ASP A 437 20.84 -10.17 -16.42
C ASP A 437 21.87 -9.34 -17.20
N ILE A 438 22.32 -9.85 -18.34
CA ILE A 438 23.30 -9.20 -19.23
C ILE A 438 22.70 -8.04 -20.05
N GLY A 439 21.41 -7.74 -19.87
CA GLY A 439 20.68 -6.71 -20.59
C GLY A 439 20.58 -5.35 -19.87
N LYS A 440 19.82 -4.43 -20.47
CA LYS A 440 19.47 -3.14 -19.85
C LYS A 440 18.40 -3.32 -18.78
N LEU A 441 18.80 -3.80 -17.60
CA LEU A 441 17.94 -3.78 -16.41
C LEU A 441 17.72 -2.33 -15.93
N PRO A 442 16.55 -1.99 -15.36
CA PRO A 442 16.30 -0.67 -14.81
C PRO A 442 17.22 -0.38 -13.62
N GLY A 443 17.56 0.90 -13.41
CA GLY A 443 18.56 1.29 -12.41
C GLY A 443 18.20 0.91 -10.97
N TRP A 444 16.92 0.81 -10.63
CA TRP A 444 16.46 0.34 -9.32
C TRP A 444 16.75 -1.15 -9.12
N LEU A 445 16.55 -1.98 -10.15
CA LEU A 445 16.75 -3.43 -10.10
C LEU A 445 18.24 -3.78 -10.09
N LYS A 446 19.07 -3.05 -10.84
CA LYS A 446 20.53 -3.22 -10.84
C LYS A 446 21.16 -3.12 -9.45
N LYS A 447 20.55 -2.38 -8.53
CA LYS A 447 21.06 -2.26 -7.14
C LYS A 447 20.63 -3.41 -6.23
N LEU A 448 19.68 -4.23 -6.66
CA LEU A 448 18.97 -5.21 -5.82
C LEU A 448 19.03 -6.65 -6.37
N HIS A 449 19.66 -6.85 -7.53
CA HIS A 449 19.64 -8.13 -8.26
C HIS A 449 20.42 -9.27 -7.58
N ASP A 450 21.25 -8.91 -6.59
CA ASP A 450 22.06 -9.79 -5.74
C ASP A 450 21.60 -9.80 -4.27
N ALA A 451 20.42 -9.24 -3.96
CA ALA A 451 19.91 -9.24 -2.59
C ALA A 451 19.74 -10.69 -2.09
N ASP A 452 20.15 -10.93 -0.85
CA ASP A 452 19.98 -12.23 -0.19
C ASP A 452 18.51 -12.66 -0.21
N LEU A 453 18.32 -13.96 -0.42
CA LEU A 453 16.98 -14.56 -0.40
C LEU A 453 16.47 -14.63 1.02
N ASP A 454 15.17 -14.36 1.20
CA ASP A 454 14.52 -14.49 2.49
C ASP A 454 14.08 -15.93 2.78
N GLY A 455 13.89 -16.76 1.76
CA GLY A 455 13.44 -18.14 1.89
C GLY A 455 14.48 -19.14 1.37
N GLY A 456 14.51 -20.33 1.98
CA GLY A 456 15.26 -21.47 1.49
C GLY A 456 14.66 -22.06 0.21
N TYR A 457 15.50 -22.76 -0.56
CA TYR A 457 15.05 -23.48 -1.76
C TYR A 457 14.28 -24.75 -1.40
N THR A 458 13.17 -24.97 -2.11
CA THR A 458 12.43 -26.24 -2.08
C THR A 458 12.31 -26.84 -3.47
N PRO A 459 12.47 -28.18 -3.60
CA PRO A 459 12.18 -28.86 -4.85
C PRO A 459 10.70 -28.74 -5.19
N VAL A 460 10.41 -28.23 -6.39
CA VAL A 460 9.04 -28.17 -6.94
C VAL A 460 8.85 -29.22 -8.02
N VAL A 461 9.83 -29.34 -8.93
CA VAL A 461 9.75 -30.31 -10.03
C VAL A 461 11.05 -31.08 -10.11
N ASN A 462 10.95 -32.41 -10.06
CA ASN A 462 11.99 -33.31 -10.53
C ASN A 462 11.64 -33.73 -11.96
N GLU A 463 12.50 -33.39 -12.91
CA GLU A 463 12.18 -33.56 -14.32
C GLU A 463 12.50 -34.97 -14.78
N LYS A 464 11.56 -35.54 -15.52
CA LYS A 464 11.77 -36.81 -16.22
C LYS A 464 12.87 -36.62 -17.27
N ALA A 465 13.67 -37.66 -17.43
CA ALA A 465 14.80 -37.64 -18.33
C ALA A 465 14.37 -37.67 -19.81
N LEU A 466 15.11 -36.94 -20.65
CA LEU A 466 15.15 -37.12 -22.09
C LEU A 466 16.43 -37.91 -22.44
N LEU A 467 16.28 -38.91 -23.31
CA LEU A 467 17.39 -39.77 -23.75
C LEU A 467 17.82 -39.38 -25.16
N GLY A 468 19.11 -39.19 -25.37
CA GLY A 468 19.69 -38.84 -26.68
C GLY A 468 19.45 -37.39 -27.13
N GLU A 469 18.61 -36.63 -26.41
CA GLU A 469 18.25 -35.25 -26.69
C GLU A 469 18.31 -34.40 -25.42
N PRO A 470 18.48 -33.06 -25.54
CA PRO A 470 18.83 -32.32 -26.77
C PRO A 470 20.34 -32.41 -27.10
N ASN A 471 21.15 -32.88 -26.15
CA ASN A 471 22.60 -32.94 -26.25
C ASN A 471 23.03 -34.29 -26.82
N THR A 472 24.16 -34.33 -27.53
CA THR A 472 24.68 -35.56 -28.16
C THR A 472 26.11 -35.83 -27.73
N CYS A 473 26.56 -37.08 -27.87
CA CYS A 473 27.95 -37.47 -27.59
C CYS A 473 28.44 -38.51 -28.58
N TRP A 474 29.76 -38.56 -28.78
CA TRP A 474 30.44 -39.52 -29.65
C TRP A 474 31.85 -39.75 -29.10
N GLY A 475 32.45 -40.89 -29.43
CA GLY A 475 33.82 -41.20 -29.03
C GLY A 475 34.62 -41.75 -30.19
N PHE A 476 35.94 -41.56 -30.12
CA PHE A 476 36.87 -42.12 -31.09
C PHE A 476 37.84 -43.04 -30.36
N ALA A 477 37.79 -44.33 -30.66
CA ALA A 477 38.74 -45.30 -30.11
C ALA A 477 40.06 -45.25 -30.89
N GLU A 478 41.18 -45.47 -30.21
CA GLU A 478 42.48 -45.62 -30.89
C GLU A 478 42.47 -46.81 -31.86
N VAL A 479 41.70 -47.86 -31.52
CA VAL A 479 41.50 -49.05 -32.34
C VAL A 479 40.00 -49.33 -32.47
N PRO A 480 39.43 -49.36 -33.69
CA PRO A 480 38.02 -49.63 -33.91
C PRO A 480 37.51 -50.94 -33.27
N PRO A 481 36.19 -51.09 -33.05
CA PRO A 481 35.15 -50.07 -33.22
C PRO A 481 35.09 -49.04 -32.08
N ASP A 482 34.48 -47.89 -32.39
CA ASP A 482 34.26 -46.77 -31.46
C ASP A 482 33.28 -47.14 -30.34
N PRO A 483 33.41 -46.51 -29.15
CA PRO A 483 32.49 -46.73 -28.04
C PRO A 483 31.06 -46.28 -28.39
N THR A 484 30.08 -46.92 -27.78
CA THR A 484 28.69 -46.44 -27.84
C THR A 484 28.48 -45.38 -26.76
N GLY A 485 28.14 -44.16 -27.17
CA GLY A 485 27.83 -43.05 -26.28
C GLY A 485 26.33 -42.79 -26.16
N GLY A 486 25.89 -42.34 -24.99
CA GLY A 486 24.52 -41.88 -24.77
C GLY A 486 24.44 -40.68 -23.83
N THR A 487 23.47 -39.81 -24.08
CA THR A 487 23.17 -38.63 -23.25
C THR A 487 21.82 -38.77 -22.56
N LYS A 488 21.75 -38.35 -21.30
CA LYS A 488 20.52 -38.32 -20.51
C LYS A 488 20.38 -36.92 -19.92
N PHE A 489 19.46 -36.14 -20.47
CA PHE A 489 19.16 -34.78 -20.03
C PHE A 489 18.05 -34.81 -18.98
N THR A 490 18.31 -34.21 -17.83
CA THR A 490 17.38 -34.13 -16.71
C THR A 490 17.45 -32.74 -16.10
N GLY A 491 16.61 -32.48 -15.11
CA GLY A 491 16.78 -31.31 -14.29
C GLY A 491 15.89 -31.29 -13.07
N LYS A 492 16.09 -30.24 -12.31
CA LYS A 492 15.39 -29.97 -11.07
C LYS A 492 15.04 -28.49 -11.06
N ILE A 493 13.79 -28.20 -10.72
CA ILE A 493 13.33 -26.83 -10.53
C ILE A 493 13.01 -26.63 -9.06
N ASP A 494 13.77 -25.74 -8.45
CA ASP A 494 13.61 -25.32 -7.07
C ASP A 494 12.93 -23.94 -7.01
N TRP A 495 12.16 -23.70 -5.96
CA TRP A 495 11.57 -22.42 -5.64
C TRP A 495 12.07 -21.92 -4.29
N ALA A 496 12.55 -20.68 -4.25
CA ALA A 496 12.84 -19.94 -3.03
C ALA A 496 11.88 -18.73 -2.95
N PRO A 497 10.96 -18.69 -1.97
CA PRO A 497 10.08 -17.54 -1.78
C PRO A 497 10.84 -16.31 -1.25
N GLY A 498 10.42 -15.11 -1.65
CA GLY A 498 10.92 -13.85 -1.10
C GLY A 498 9.83 -13.12 -0.32
N THR A 499 10.20 -12.34 0.70
CA THR A 499 9.22 -11.54 1.44
C THR A 499 8.75 -10.33 0.63
N GLY A 500 9.57 -9.85 -0.32
CA GLY A 500 9.33 -8.61 -1.05
C GLY A 500 9.86 -7.36 -0.34
N PHE A 501 10.47 -7.49 0.85
CA PHE A 501 11.10 -6.35 1.55
C PHE A 501 12.19 -5.70 0.69
N ASN A 502 13.09 -6.51 0.13
CA ASN A 502 14.12 -6.09 -0.83
C ASN A 502 13.63 -6.12 -2.29
N GLN A 503 12.32 -6.03 -2.51
CA GLN A 503 11.65 -6.15 -3.81
C GLN A 503 11.77 -7.53 -4.49
N CYS A 504 12.60 -8.45 -4.01
CA CYS A 504 12.59 -9.84 -4.48
C CYS A 504 11.38 -10.60 -3.91
N LEU A 505 10.49 -11.06 -4.79
CA LEU A 505 9.28 -11.82 -4.43
C LEU A 505 9.50 -13.34 -4.50
N GLY A 506 10.58 -13.77 -5.16
CA GLY A 506 11.00 -15.17 -5.18
C GLY A 506 11.89 -15.49 -6.36
N VAL A 507 12.50 -16.68 -6.29
CA VAL A 507 13.47 -17.17 -7.26
C VAL A 507 13.11 -18.59 -7.68
N VAL A 508 13.01 -18.79 -8.98
CA VAL A 508 12.99 -20.10 -9.62
C VAL A 508 14.42 -20.46 -9.99
N LYS A 509 14.93 -21.56 -9.46
CA LYS A 509 16.25 -22.09 -9.85
C LYS A 509 16.05 -23.33 -10.71
N MET A 510 16.48 -23.26 -11.95
CA MET A 510 16.49 -24.37 -12.89
C MET A 510 17.89 -24.96 -12.96
N ALA A 511 18.08 -26.12 -12.32
CA ALA A 511 19.31 -26.88 -12.39
C ALA A 511 19.15 -28.00 -13.42
N ARG A 512 19.79 -27.87 -14.58
CA ARG A 512 19.80 -28.91 -15.61
C ARG A 512 21.06 -29.75 -15.51
N GLU A 513 20.92 -31.03 -15.78
CA GLU A 513 22.00 -31.99 -15.78
C GLU A 513 21.98 -32.81 -17.08
N THR A 514 23.10 -32.83 -17.79
CA THR A 514 23.33 -33.76 -18.90
C THR A 514 24.29 -34.85 -18.46
N LYS A 515 23.81 -36.08 -18.22
CA LYS A 515 24.69 -37.22 -18.03
C LYS A 515 25.15 -37.75 -19.38
N ILE A 516 26.44 -38.01 -19.51
CA ILE A 516 27.08 -38.54 -20.72
C ILE A 516 27.77 -39.84 -20.30
N ASN A 517 27.42 -40.95 -20.92
CA ASN A 517 28.01 -42.25 -20.61
C ASN A 517 28.51 -42.93 -21.86
N PHE A 518 29.71 -43.51 -21.76
CA PHE A 518 30.32 -44.31 -22.80
C PHE A 518 30.45 -45.76 -22.32
N VAL A 519 30.11 -46.69 -23.21
CA VAL A 519 30.19 -48.13 -22.98
C VAL A 519 30.86 -48.81 -24.17
N PRO A 520 31.28 -50.09 -24.03
CA PRO A 520 31.79 -50.85 -25.15
C PRO A 520 30.82 -50.86 -26.35
N PRO A 521 31.35 -51.00 -27.57
CA PRO A 521 30.57 -51.07 -28.80
C PRO A 521 29.37 -52.03 -28.70
N GLY A 522 28.16 -51.56 -29.01
CA GLY A 522 26.93 -52.35 -28.93
C GLY A 522 26.33 -52.47 -27.53
N GLY A 523 27.01 -51.94 -26.50
CA GLY A 523 26.46 -51.80 -25.15
C GLY A 523 25.36 -50.74 -25.08
N ASN A 524 24.48 -50.86 -24.09
CA ASN A 524 23.46 -49.84 -23.82
C ASN A 524 24.06 -48.75 -22.91
N PRO A 525 24.30 -47.52 -23.39
CA PRO A 525 24.88 -46.46 -22.57
C PRO A 525 23.92 -46.00 -21.45
N PHE A 526 22.66 -46.42 -21.46
CA PHE A 526 21.66 -46.10 -20.45
C PHE A 526 21.52 -47.17 -19.36
N SER A 527 22.16 -48.34 -19.50
CA SER A 527 22.16 -49.36 -18.46
C SER A 527 23.09 -48.94 -17.31
N GLY A 528 22.55 -48.29 -16.29
CA GLY A 528 23.28 -47.91 -15.07
C GLY A 528 23.33 -46.41 -14.72
N ILE A 529 22.66 -45.53 -15.47
CA ILE A 529 22.64 -44.06 -15.24
C ILE A 529 21.26 -43.42 -15.20
#